data_AF-U5WPN1-F1
#
_entry.id   AF-U5WPN1-F1
#
_cell.length_a   1.000
_cell.length_b   1.000
_cell.length_c   1.000
_cell.angle_alpha   90.00
_cell.angle_beta   90.00
_cell.angle_gamma   90.00
#
_symmetry.space_group_name_H-M   'P 1'
#
loop_
_entity.id
_entity.type
_entity.pdbx_description
1 polymer ?
#
loop_
_entity_poly.entity_id
_entity_poly.type
_entity_poly.pdbx_seq_one_letter_code
_entity_poly.pdbx_strand_id
1 'polypeptide(L)'
;MNFMMLPPEINSLRMYCGAGSGPMLEAAAGWSGLAEELEAAAGSFSSVTSALACQAWQGPAAAAMAAAAAPYAGWLNAASAQAANAAGQAQAVVSAFEAAQAAMIHPLLVAANRNTFVRLVMSNLFGFNAPAIAAAEFQYEEMWAQDVAAMVGYHGGVSAAAAQLASPAQALQNLPGLAANAAANAAADLGFGNLGWDNVGFFNSGVGNFGIFNNGQHNVGAYNKGDNNVGVGNNTPDKGYCAPNGQRYDAKTTFDGNFGAGNFGHGNVGAFNNGVGNSGIGNVGDGNAGLLGFASGWNTGNSNSGFLNIGSNDIGLSNYGNSNVGFNNQGNGNIGGFNLGDQNIGYGITGDNMVGIGIPGTGVQFAFPR
;
A
#
# COMPACT_ATOMS: atom_id res chain seq x y z
N MET A 1 4.32 22.43 -28.90
CA MET A 1 5.51 22.86 -29.67
C MET A 1 5.14 24.13 -30.42
N ASN A 2 5.82 25.25 -30.17
CA ASN A 2 5.43 26.56 -30.72
C ASN A 2 6.49 27.16 -31.67
N PHE A 3 7.55 26.42 -32.04
CA PHE A 3 8.65 26.95 -32.87
C PHE A 3 8.21 27.32 -34.30
N MET A 4 7.13 26.71 -34.80
CA MET A 4 6.53 27.02 -36.09
C MET A 4 5.97 28.44 -36.15
N MET A 5 5.66 29.08 -35.01
CA MET A 5 5.12 30.45 -34.98
C MET A 5 6.16 31.47 -34.50
N LEU A 6 7.40 31.04 -34.27
CA LEU A 6 8.48 31.93 -33.84
C LEU A 6 9.22 32.50 -35.05
N PRO A 7 9.67 33.76 -34.99
CA PRO A 7 10.49 34.35 -36.05
C PRO A 7 11.90 33.73 -36.06
N PRO A 8 12.61 33.81 -37.20
CA PRO A 8 13.94 33.22 -37.37
C PRO A 8 14.95 33.73 -36.33
N GLU A 9 14.86 34.99 -35.87
CA GLU A 9 15.72 35.52 -34.81
C GLU A 9 15.69 34.68 -33.53
N ILE A 10 14.51 34.14 -33.17
CA ILE A 10 14.33 33.37 -31.95
C ILE A 10 14.72 31.91 -32.16
N ASN A 11 14.33 31.30 -33.28
CA ASN A 11 14.68 29.91 -33.58
C ASN A 11 16.20 29.75 -33.77
N SER A 12 16.81 30.62 -34.57
CA SER A 12 18.26 30.71 -34.74
C SER A 12 18.95 30.92 -33.38
N LEU A 13 18.60 31.98 -32.62
CA LEU A 13 19.31 32.29 -31.38
C LEU A 13 19.26 31.15 -30.35
N ARG A 14 18.11 30.46 -30.22
CA ARG A 14 17.97 29.33 -29.30
C ARG A 14 18.86 28.14 -29.66
N MET A 15 19.14 27.93 -30.94
CA MET A 15 20.01 26.85 -31.41
C MET A 15 21.51 27.17 -31.21
N TYR A 16 21.90 28.44 -31.32
CA TYR A 16 23.29 28.88 -31.17
C TYR A 16 23.66 29.27 -29.74
N CYS A 17 22.69 29.49 -28.85
CA CYS A 17 22.92 29.71 -27.43
C CYS A 17 22.81 28.39 -26.64
N GLY A 18 23.75 28.15 -25.71
CA GLY A 18 23.70 27.01 -24.81
C GLY A 18 25.05 26.32 -24.66
N ALA A 19 25.06 25.21 -23.92
CA ALA A 19 26.28 24.44 -23.64
C ALA A 19 26.74 23.53 -24.81
N GLY A 20 25.96 23.47 -25.90
CA GLY A 20 26.24 22.60 -27.05
C GLY A 20 26.05 21.11 -26.74
N SER A 21 26.67 20.25 -27.55
CA SER A 21 26.55 18.78 -27.46
C SER A 21 27.37 18.15 -26.32
N GLY A 22 28.33 18.88 -25.74
CA GLY A 22 29.28 18.38 -24.73
C GLY A 22 28.64 17.61 -23.57
N PRO A 23 27.68 18.20 -22.83
CA PRO A 23 27.04 17.50 -21.71
C PRO A 23 26.32 16.20 -22.10
N MET A 24 25.76 16.13 -23.31
CA MET A 24 25.08 14.93 -23.80
C MET A 24 26.09 13.84 -24.24
N LEU A 25 27.26 14.25 -24.78
CA LEU A 25 28.36 13.34 -25.06
C LEU A 25 28.95 12.74 -23.78
N GLU A 26 29.09 13.53 -22.71
CA GLU A 26 29.49 13.04 -21.39
C GLU A 26 28.46 12.05 -20.83
N ALA A 27 27.17 12.35 -20.96
CA ALA A 27 26.11 11.42 -20.56
C ALA A 27 26.17 10.11 -21.36
N ALA A 28 26.42 10.17 -22.67
CA ALA A 28 26.58 8.98 -23.51
C ALA A 28 27.78 8.13 -23.04
N ALA A 29 28.92 8.76 -22.74
CA ALA A 29 30.08 8.06 -22.19
C ALA A 29 29.80 7.42 -20.83
N GLY A 30 29.08 8.11 -19.94
CA GLY A 30 28.67 7.58 -18.64
C GLY A 30 27.77 6.34 -18.76
N TRP A 31 26.79 6.37 -19.66
CA TRP A 31 25.92 5.21 -19.94
C TRP A 31 26.68 4.05 -20.58
N SER A 32 27.65 4.32 -21.45
CA SER A 32 28.52 3.30 -22.03
C SER A 32 29.39 2.63 -20.96
N GLY A 33 30.01 3.41 -20.07
CA GLY A 33 30.80 2.87 -18.96
C GLY A 33 29.96 2.03 -18.01
N LEU A 34 28.71 2.45 -17.72
CA LEU A 34 27.79 1.63 -16.93
C LEU A 34 27.45 0.30 -17.61
N ALA A 35 27.27 0.29 -18.94
CA ALA A 35 27.01 -0.94 -19.67
C ALA A 35 28.17 -1.95 -19.54
N GLU A 36 29.42 -1.46 -19.66
CA GLU A 36 30.63 -2.28 -19.51
C GLU A 36 30.76 -2.85 -18.08
N GLU A 37 30.53 -2.03 -17.05
CA GLU A 37 30.59 -2.48 -15.65
C GLU A 37 29.51 -3.54 -15.34
N LEU A 38 28.29 -3.37 -15.88
CA LEU A 38 27.21 -4.34 -15.71
C LEU A 38 27.50 -5.67 -16.43
N GLU A 39 28.11 -5.62 -17.62
CA GLU A 39 28.53 -6.80 -18.36
C GLU A 39 29.67 -7.54 -17.62
N ALA A 40 30.67 -6.80 -17.13
CA ALA A 40 31.76 -7.34 -16.32
C ALA A 40 31.24 -7.98 -15.02
N ALA A 41 30.27 -7.34 -14.36
CA ALA A 41 29.60 -7.88 -13.18
C ALA A 41 28.83 -9.18 -13.49
N ALA A 42 28.12 -9.23 -14.62
CA ALA A 42 27.44 -10.44 -15.08
C ALA A 42 28.43 -11.59 -15.31
N GLY A 43 29.54 -11.31 -16.00
CA GLY A 43 30.61 -12.29 -16.25
C GLY A 43 31.25 -12.80 -14.97
N SER A 44 31.54 -11.90 -14.01
CA SER A 44 32.08 -12.24 -12.69
C SER A 44 31.10 -13.13 -11.90
N PHE A 45 29.82 -12.74 -11.85
CA PHE A 45 28.77 -13.49 -11.16
C PHE A 45 28.59 -14.90 -11.73
N SER A 46 28.56 -15.03 -13.07
CA SER A 46 28.51 -16.33 -13.74
C SER A 46 29.76 -17.15 -13.44
N SER A 47 30.96 -16.55 -13.48
CA SER A 47 32.21 -17.24 -13.19
C SER A 47 32.25 -17.81 -11.76
N VAL A 48 31.89 -17.01 -10.75
CA VAL A 48 31.85 -17.45 -9.35
C VAL A 48 30.83 -18.57 -9.15
N THR A 49 29.64 -18.44 -9.75
CA THR A 49 28.58 -19.44 -9.65
C THR A 49 29.01 -20.76 -10.29
N SER A 50 29.60 -20.72 -11.49
CA SER A 50 30.12 -21.90 -12.18
C SER A 50 31.29 -22.55 -11.44
N ALA A 51 32.22 -21.75 -10.91
CA ALA A 51 33.32 -22.28 -10.10
C ALA A 51 32.79 -23.00 -8.86
N LEU A 52 31.84 -22.41 -8.12
CA LEU A 52 31.26 -23.04 -6.93
C LEU A 52 30.56 -24.37 -7.26
N ALA A 53 29.84 -24.45 -8.37
CA ALA A 53 29.13 -25.65 -8.81
C ALA A 53 30.05 -26.77 -9.35
N CYS A 54 31.27 -26.44 -9.79
CA CYS A 54 32.24 -27.39 -10.37
C CYS A 54 33.33 -27.86 -9.39
N GLN A 55 33.37 -27.35 -8.16
CA GLN A 55 34.40 -27.68 -7.15
C GLN A 55 33.92 -28.82 -6.23
N ALA A 56 34.24 -28.80 -4.93
CA ALA A 56 33.92 -29.90 -4.01
C ALA A 56 32.41 -30.09 -3.74
N TRP A 57 31.58 -29.09 -4.03
CA TRP A 57 30.13 -29.14 -3.83
C TRP A 57 29.41 -29.48 -5.14
N GLN A 58 29.21 -30.78 -5.38
CA GLN A 58 28.54 -31.31 -6.58
C GLN A 58 27.27 -32.08 -6.22
N GLY A 59 26.33 -32.15 -7.16
CA GLY A 59 25.08 -32.91 -7.02
C GLY A 59 23.81 -32.06 -7.19
N PRO A 60 22.62 -32.64 -6.93
CA PRO A 60 21.34 -31.99 -7.23
C PRO A 60 21.13 -30.64 -6.52
N ALA A 61 21.66 -30.47 -5.31
CA ALA A 61 21.56 -29.21 -4.56
C ALA A 61 22.42 -28.09 -5.18
N ALA A 62 23.64 -28.40 -5.63
CA ALA A 62 24.50 -27.44 -6.32
C ALA A 62 23.92 -27.05 -7.68
N ALA A 63 23.34 -28.00 -8.41
CA ALA A 63 22.63 -27.74 -9.67
C ALA A 63 21.40 -26.85 -9.47
N ALA A 64 20.61 -27.07 -8.40
CA ALA A 64 19.47 -26.23 -8.07
C ALA A 64 19.87 -24.79 -7.72
N MET A 65 20.97 -24.60 -6.98
CA MET A 65 21.49 -23.27 -6.65
C MET A 65 21.99 -22.55 -7.91
N ALA A 66 22.76 -23.22 -8.78
CA ALA A 66 23.21 -22.64 -10.04
C ALA A 66 22.03 -22.24 -10.95
N ALA A 67 20.98 -23.05 -11.00
CA ALA A 67 19.76 -22.74 -11.74
C ALA A 67 19.00 -21.53 -11.14
N ALA A 68 19.02 -21.35 -9.81
CA ALA A 68 18.43 -20.20 -9.15
C ALA A 68 19.25 -18.90 -9.34
N ALA A 69 20.56 -19.02 -9.56
CA ALA A 69 21.47 -17.89 -9.76
C ALA A 69 21.51 -17.39 -11.23
N ALA A 70 21.40 -18.29 -12.21
CA ALA A 70 21.40 -17.98 -13.65
C ALA A 70 20.53 -16.77 -14.07
N PRO A 71 19.33 -16.55 -13.51
CA PRO A 71 18.48 -15.46 -13.92
C PRO A 71 18.97 -14.07 -13.50
N TYR A 72 19.78 -13.97 -12.44
CA TYR A 72 20.43 -12.71 -12.03
C TYR A 72 21.51 -12.27 -13.01
N ALA A 73 22.30 -13.22 -13.54
CA ALA A 73 23.24 -12.94 -14.63
C ALA A 73 22.50 -12.50 -15.90
N GLY A 74 21.36 -13.11 -16.20
CA GLY A 74 20.50 -12.69 -17.31
C GLY A 74 19.99 -11.26 -17.14
N TRP A 75 19.60 -10.86 -15.93
CA TRP A 75 19.18 -9.50 -15.63
C TRP A 75 20.32 -8.48 -15.80
N LEU A 76 21.52 -8.77 -15.28
CA LEU A 76 22.67 -7.88 -15.42
C LEU A 76 23.04 -7.65 -16.89
N ASN A 77 23.01 -8.70 -17.72
CA ASN A 77 23.22 -8.58 -19.16
C ASN A 77 22.12 -7.75 -19.85
N ALA A 78 20.86 -7.92 -19.45
CA ALA A 78 19.76 -7.11 -20.00
C ALA A 78 19.87 -5.63 -19.59
N ALA A 79 20.26 -5.36 -18.34
CA ALA A 79 20.51 -4.01 -17.86
C ALA A 79 21.70 -3.35 -18.57
N SER A 80 22.78 -4.11 -18.82
CA SER A 80 23.91 -3.67 -19.64
C SER A 80 23.46 -3.26 -21.05
N ALA A 81 22.68 -4.11 -21.73
CA ALA A 81 22.16 -3.82 -23.07
C ALA A 81 21.28 -2.56 -23.11
N GLN A 82 20.49 -2.31 -22.05
CA GLN A 82 19.69 -1.10 -21.94
C GLN A 82 20.54 0.16 -21.72
N ALA A 83 21.58 0.07 -20.88
CA ALA A 83 22.53 1.16 -20.70
C ALA A 83 23.26 1.48 -22.01
N ALA A 84 23.69 0.45 -22.76
CA ALA A 84 24.28 0.62 -24.08
C ALA A 84 23.31 1.28 -25.09
N ASN A 85 22.04 0.88 -25.09
CA ASN A 85 21.02 1.54 -25.91
C ASN A 85 20.83 3.01 -25.50
N ALA A 86 20.79 3.32 -24.20
CA ALA A 86 20.68 4.70 -23.72
C ALA A 86 21.87 5.57 -24.18
N ALA A 87 23.09 5.02 -24.16
CA ALA A 87 24.27 5.68 -24.73
C ALA A 87 24.10 5.96 -26.23
N GLY A 88 23.62 4.97 -26.99
CA GLY A 88 23.33 5.13 -28.42
C GLY A 88 22.25 6.20 -28.71
N GLN A 89 21.18 6.26 -27.90
CA GLN A 89 20.15 7.30 -28.06
C GLN A 89 20.68 8.69 -27.70
N ALA A 90 21.55 8.81 -26.70
CA ALA A 90 22.21 10.08 -26.39
C ALA A 90 23.08 10.58 -27.55
N GLN A 91 23.83 9.68 -28.23
CA GLN A 91 24.59 10.01 -29.43
C GLN A 91 23.69 10.38 -30.62
N ALA A 92 22.53 9.73 -30.77
CA ALA A 92 21.55 10.09 -31.79
C ALA A 92 20.97 11.50 -31.54
N VAL A 93 20.72 11.87 -30.29
CA VAL A 93 20.28 13.23 -29.91
C VAL A 93 21.36 14.27 -30.23
N VAL A 94 22.63 13.98 -29.93
CA VAL A 94 23.76 14.84 -30.32
C VAL A 94 23.80 15.05 -31.82
N SER A 95 23.71 13.97 -32.60
CA SER A 95 23.73 14.02 -34.06
C SER A 95 22.55 14.85 -34.61
N ALA A 96 21.36 14.71 -34.03
CA ALA A 96 20.19 15.50 -34.40
C ALA A 96 20.37 16.98 -34.08
N PHE A 97 20.97 17.31 -32.93
CA PHE A 97 21.28 18.69 -32.55
C PHE A 97 22.28 19.32 -33.52
N GLU A 98 23.39 18.64 -33.81
CA GLU A 98 24.43 19.16 -34.70
C GLU A 98 23.94 19.32 -36.15
N ALA A 99 23.13 18.37 -36.64
CA ALA A 99 22.47 18.50 -37.94
C ALA A 99 21.51 19.71 -38.00
N ALA A 100 20.73 19.92 -36.94
CA ALA A 100 19.82 21.05 -36.85
C ALA A 100 20.57 22.38 -36.74
N GLN A 101 21.64 22.44 -35.95
CA GLN A 101 22.50 23.60 -35.83
C GLN A 101 23.16 23.96 -37.16
N ALA A 102 23.65 22.97 -37.91
CA ALA A 102 24.24 23.18 -39.24
C ALA A 102 23.22 23.64 -40.29
N ALA A 103 21.96 23.21 -40.19
CA ALA A 103 20.88 23.61 -41.09
C ALA A 103 20.27 24.98 -40.76
N MET A 104 20.37 25.42 -39.50
CA MET A 104 19.80 26.68 -39.00
C MET A 104 20.51 27.90 -39.58
N ILE A 105 19.75 28.94 -39.91
CA ILE A 105 20.32 30.21 -40.32
C ILE A 105 21.12 30.82 -39.17
N HIS A 106 22.29 31.38 -39.48
CA HIS A 106 23.09 32.05 -38.47
C HIS A 106 22.44 33.40 -38.07
N PRO A 107 22.33 33.75 -36.78
CA PRO A 107 21.66 34.98 -36.33
C PRO A 107 22.15 36.27 -37.01
N LEU A 108 23.43 36.34 -37.37
CA LEU A 108 24.00 37.49 -38.08
C LEU A 108 23.44 37.68 -39.50
N LEU A 109 23.03 36.61 -40.19
CA LEU A 109 22.41 36.69 -41.51
C LEU A 109 20.99 37.29 -41.41
N VAL A 110 20.23 36.86 -40.39
CA VAL A 110 18.90 37.42 -40.10
C VAL A 110 19.03 38.91 -39.78
N ALA A 111 19.98 39.29 -38.91
CA ALA A 111 20.24 40.69 -38.57
C ALA A 111 20.68 41.54 -39.77
N ALA A 112 21.53 41.00 -40.65
CA ALA A 112 21.98 41.71 -41.85
C ALA A 112 20.82 42.00 -42.82
N ASN A 113 19.92 41.03 -42.99
CA ASN A 113 18.72 41.21 -43.81
C ASN A 113 17.77 42.26 -43.21
N ARG A 114 17.51 42.23 -41.91
CA ARG A 114 16.65 43.23 -41.23
C ARG A 114 17.25 44.64 -41.29
N ASN A 115 18.56 44.79 -41.12
CA ASN A 115 19.25 46.08 -41.29
C ASN A 115 19.15 46.61 -42.73
N THR A 116 19.25 45.71 -43.72
CA THR A 116 19.08 46.07 -45.13
C THR A 116 17.64 46.53 -45.42
N PHE A 117 16.65 45.79 -44.91
CA PHE A 117 15.23 46.14 -45.03
C PHE A 117 14.95 47.54 -44.47
N VAL A 118 15.39 47.84 -43.25
CA VAL A 118 15.18 49.17 -42.64
C VAL A 118 15.81 50.28 -43.47
N ARG A 119 17.03 50.09 -44.01
CA ARG A 119 17.68 51.08 -44.88
C ARG A 119 16.93 51.33 -46.18
N LEU A 120 16.39 50.27 -46.80
CA LEU A 120 15.60 50.37 -48.02
C LEU A 120 14.29 51.14 -47.77
N VAL A 121 13.60 50.84 -46.66
CA VAL A 121 12.38 51.54 -46.23
C VAL A 121 12.66 53.03 -45.97
N MET A 122 13.69 53.34 -45.19
CA MET A 122 14.05 54.73 -44.83
C MET A 122 14.45 55.57 -46.04
N SER A 123 14.92 54.96 -47.13
CA SER A 123 15.27 55.65 -48.38
C SER A 123 14.16 55.61 -49.44
N ASN A 124 12.99 55.04 -49.14
CA ASN A 124 11.91 54.82 -50.11
C ASN A 124 10.98 56.04 -50.31
N LEU A 125 11.52 57.26 -50.40
CA LEU A 125 10.72 58.50 -50.45
C LEU A 125 9.75 58.55 -51.65
N PHE A 126 10.14 57.98 -52.78
CA PHE A 126 9.36 57.99 -54.03
C PHE A 126 8.79 56.60 -54.42
N GLY A 127 8.92 55.59 -53.55
CA GLY A 127 8.45 54.24 -53.84
C GLY A 127 9.37 53.38 -54.74
N PHE A 128 10.48 53.92 -55.25
CA PHE A 128 11.38 53.17 -56.15
C PHE A 128 12.07 51.97 -55.51
N ASN A 129 12.21 51.93 -54.19
CA ASN A 129 12.80 50.78 -53.49
C ASN A 129 11.78 49.65 -53.25
N ALA A 130 10.51 49.80 -53.63
CA ALA A 130 9.48 48.80 -53.36
C ALA A 130 9.85 47.37 -53.81
N PRO A 131 10.45 47.13 -55.00
CA PRO A 131 10.89 45.79 -55.40
C PRO A 131 12.02 45.23 -54.51
N ALA A 132 12.95 46.08 -54.07
CA ALA A 132 14.06 45.66 -53.20
C ALA A 132 13.59 45.37 -51.77
N ILE A 133 12.59 46.11 -51.27
CA ILE A 133 11.93 45.85 -49.98
C ILE A 133 11.24 44.48 -50.03
N ALA A 134 10.45 44.22 -51.06
CA ALA A 134 9.77 42.93 -51.25
C ALA A 134 10.77 41.76 -51.34
N ALA A 135 11.91 41.95 -52.02
CA ALA A 135 12.96 40.95 -52.08
C ALA A 135 13.60 40.66 -50.70
N ALA A 136 13.82 41.71 -49.89
CA ALA A 136 14.36 41.55 -48.53
C ALA A 136 13.36 40.87 -47.58
N GLU A 137 12.06 41.13 -47.74
CA GLU A 137 10.98 40.41 -47.03
C GLU A 137 10.90 38.94 -47.45
N PHE A 138 10.95 38.65 -48.75
CA PHE A 138 10.94 37.28 -49.25
C PHE A 138 12.11 36.45 -48.70
N GLN A 139 13.34 36.98 -48.72
CA GLN A 139 14.50 36.33 -48.13
C GLN A 139 14.32 36.03 -46.63
N TYR A 140 13.65 36.92 -45.91
CA TYR A 140 13.37 36.73 -44.48
C TYR A 140 12.37 35.59 -44.25
N GLU A 141 11.33 35.49 -45.08
CA GLU A 141 10.41 34.37 -45.05
C GLU A 141 11.10 33.04 -45.43
N GLU A 142 12.06 33.05 -46.35
CA GLU A 142 12.89 31.87 -46.64
C GLU A 142 13.74 31.46 -45.43
N MET A 143 14.37 32.42 -44.75
CA MET A 143 15.13 32.16 -43.51
C MET A 143 14.23 31.56 -42.42
N TRP A 144 13.02 32.10 -42.26
CA TRP A 144 12.02 31.55 -41.34
C TRP A 144 11.65 30.11 -41.69
N ALA A 145 11.34 29.84 -42.96
CA ALA A 145 10.96 28.51 -43.42
C ALA A 145 12.08 27.48 -43.22
N GLN A 146 13.34 27.86 -43.48
CA GLN A 146 14.50 27.02 -43.27
C GLN A 146 14.72 26.69 -41.78
N ASP A 147 14.63 27.69 -40.90
CA ASP A 147 14.75 27.50 -39.46
C ASP A 147 13.65 26.57 -38.91
N VAL A 148 12.42 26.75 -39.38
CA VAL A 148 11.31 25.85 -39.02
C VAL A 148 11.57 24.43 -39.51
N ALA A 149 12.03 24.24 -40.74
CA ALA A 149 12.37 22.92 -41.27
C ALA A 149 13.48 22.23 -40.46
N ALA A 150 14.54 22.97 -40.08
CA ALA A 150 15.60 22.48 -39.21
C ALA A 150 15.05 22.04 -37.83
N MET A 151 14.18 22.85 -37.22
CA MET A 151 13.55 22.50 -35.93
C MET A 151 12.58 21.32 -36.01
N VAL A 152 11.87 21.13 -37.13
CA VAL A 152 11.05 19.93 -37.37
C VAL A 152 11.92 18.68 -37.44
N GLY A 153 13.05 18.74 -38.18
CA GLY A 153 14.02 17.65 -38.25
C GLY A 153 14.60 17.32 -36.89
N TYR A 154 15.03 18.34 -36.13
CA TYR A 154 15.53 18.18 -34.77
C TYR A 154 14.50 17.50 -33.85
N HIS A 155 13.28 18.02 -33.83
CA HIS A 155 12.20 17.50 -33.02
C HIS A 155 11.90 16.03 -33.37
N GLY A 156 11.82 15.71 -34.67
CA GLY A 156 11.59 14.34 -35.15
C GLY A 156 12.69 13.39 -34.72
N GLY A 157 13.96 13.78 -34.89
CA GLY A 157 15.13 12.98 -34.50
C GLY A 157 15.18 12.72 -32.99
N VAL A 158 15.01 13.75 -32.17
CA VAL A 158 15.00 13.62 -30.70
C VAL A 158 13.80 12.80 -30.22
N SER A 159 12.62 13.00 -30.81
CA SER A 159 11.42 12.21 -30.46
C SER A 159 11.60 10.73 -30.80
N ALA A 160 12.21 10.43 -31.95
CA ALA A 160 12.52 9.07 -32.35
C ALA A 160 13.53 8.41 -31.39
N ALA A 161 14.60 9.14 -31.03
CA ALA A 161 15.58 8.65 -30.07
C ALA A 161 14.95 8.39 -28.69
N ALA A 162 14.11 9.32 -28.21
CA ALA A 162 13.40 9.16 -26.94
C ALA A 162 12.44 7.96 -26.95
N ALA A 163 11.79 7.68 -28.09
CA ALA A 163 10.88 6.54 -28.21
C ALA A 163 11.60 5.17 -28.14
N GLN A 164 12.90 5.13 -28.41
CA GLN A 164 13.71 3.90 -28.33
C GLN A 164 14.25 3.63 -26.92
N LEU A 165 14.06 4.55 -25.97
CA LEU A 165 14.40 4.32 -24.57
C LEU A 165 13.33 3.43 -23.94
N ALA A 166 13.72 2.20 -23.59
CA ALA A 166 12.86 1.30 -22.82
C ALA A 166 12.58 1.92 -21.44
N SER A 167 11.37 1.70 -20.92
CA SER A 167 11.06 2.12 -19.55
C SER A 167 11.90 1.28 -18.56
N PRO A 168 12.47 1.89 -17.50
CA PRO A 168 13.14 1.12 -16.44
C PRO A 168 12.23 0.03 -15.85
N ALA A 169 10.92 0.22 -15.86
CA ALA A 169 9.93 -0.78 -15.44
C ALA A 169 9.97 -2.06 -16.28
N GLN A 170 10.21 -1.99 -17.59
CA GLN A 170 10.37 -3.18 -18.44
C GLN A 170 11.64 -3.98 -18.11
N ALA A 171 12.69 -3.31 -17.61
CA ALA A 171 13.89 -3.97 -17.11
C ALA A 171 13.63 -4.80 -15.85
N LEU A 172 12.69 -4.35 -15.00
CA LEU A 172 12.27 -5.07 -13.80
C LEU A 172 11.32 -6.23 -14.10
N GLN A 173 10.47 -6.13 -15.12
CA GLN A 173 9.50 -7.20 -15.47
C GLN A 173 10.16 -8.55 -15.78
N ASN A 174 11.40 -8.53 -16.26
CA ASN A 174 12.16 -9.72 -16.62
C ASN A 174 13.03 -10.27 -15.48
N LEU A 175 12.94 -9.71 -14.26
CA LEU A 175 13.59 -10.28 -13.06
C LEU A 175 12.90 -11.60 -12.67
N PRO A 176 13.60 -12.74 -12.73
CA PRO A 176 12.97 -14.01 -12.40
C PRO A 176 12.86 -14.12 -10.88
N GLY A 177 11.63 -14.38 -10.42
CA GLY A 177 11.20 -14.12 -9.05
C GLY A 177 10.23 -12.95 -8.95
N LEU A 178 10.29 -11.94 -9.83
CA LEU A 178 9.27 -10.89 -9.87
C LEU A 178 7.98 -11.38 -10.53
N ALA A 179 8.04 -12.22 -11.56
CA ALA A 179 6.85 -12.85 -12.17
C ALA A 179 6.22 -13.94 -11.28
N ALA A 180 7.03 -14.66 -10.50
CA ALA A 180 6.53 -15.57 -9.46
C ALA A 180 5.91 -14.77 -8.30
N ASN A 181 6.50 -13.61 -7.95
CA ASN A 181 5.87 -12.63 -7.08
C ASN A 181 4.68 -11.92 -7.75
N ALA A 182 4.59 -11.79 -9.08
CA ALA A 182 3.51 -11.08 -9.79
C ALA A 182 2.29 -11.97 -10.00
N ALA A 183 2.49 -13.27 -10.24
CA ALA A 183 1.45 -14.28 -10.21
C ALA A 183 0.99 -14.56 -8.76
N ALA A 184 1.84 -14.31 -7.76
CA ALA A 184 1.43 -14.21 -6.36
C ALA A 184 0.80 -12.82 -6.01
N ASN A 185 1.16 -11.75 -6.71
CA ASN A 185 0.67 -10.36 -6.57
C ASN A 185 -0.48 -10.03 -7.55
N ALA A 186 -1.28 -11.01 -7.98
CA ALA A 186 -2.64 -10.69 -8.43
C ALA A 186 -3.52 -10.17 -7.25
N ALA A 187 -2.96 -10.22 -6.04
CA ALA A 187 -3.46 -9.76 -4.75
C ALA A 187 -2.68 -8.54 -4.23
N ALA A 188 -2.60 -7.46 -5.01
CA ALA A 188 -1.79 -6.29 -4.64
C ALA A 188 -2.41 -5.53 -3.46
N ASP A 189 -1.58 -5.18 -2.47
CA ASP A 189 -1.97 -4.26 -1.42
C ASP A 189 -2.36 -2.88 -2.03
N LEU A 190 -3.52 -2.33 -1.64
CA LEU A 190 -4.00 -1.01 -2.04
C LEU A 190 -3.79 -0.01 -0.91
N GLY A 191 -2.80 0.89 -1.05
CA GLY A 191 -2.50 1.96 -0.09
C GLY A 191 -1.05 1.93 0.40
N PHE A 192 -0.69 2.75 1.40
CA PHE A 192 0.71 2.94 1.81
C PHE A 192 1.06 2.18 3.09
N GLY A 193 2.26 1.58 3.13
CA GLY A 193 2.84 0.99 4.35
C GLY A 193 2.31 -0.39 4.73
N ASN A 194 1.50 -1.03 3.87
CA ASN A 194 1.04 -2.39 4.10
C ASN A 194 2.18 -3.42 3.94
N LEU A 195 2.11 -4.52 4.69
CA LEU A 195 3.04 -5.65 4.67
C LEU A 195 2.26 -6.95 4.46
N GLY A 196 2.47 -7.65 3.34
CA GLY A 196 1.80 -8.92 3.04
C GLY A 196 1.09 -8.87 1.69
N TRP A 197 -0.18 -9.31 1.64
CA TRP A 197 -0.94 -9.45 0.39
C TRP A 197 -2.44 -9.12 0.59
N ASP A 198 -3.13 -8.65 -0.45
CA ASP A 198 -4.56 -8.30 -0.46
C ASP A 198 -5.03 -7.24 0.57
N ASN A 199 -4.12 -6.49 1.19
CA ASN A 199 -4.51 -5.48 2.17
C ASN A 199 -4.96 -4.18 1.50
N VAL A 200 -6.05 -3.59 1.98
CA VAL A 200 -6.57 -2.29 1.53
C VAL A 200 -6.51 -1.28 2.68
N GLY A 201 -5.87 -0.12 2.48
CA GLY A 201 -5.71 0.94 3.46
C GLY A 201 -4.24 1.19 3.84
N PHE A 202 -3.95 1.45 5.11
CA PHE A 202 -2.61 1.91 5.54
C PHE A 202 -2.02 1.09 6.68
N PHE A 203 -0.73 0.77 6.58
CA PHE A 203 0.03 0.13 7.65
C PHE A 203 -0.53 -1.21 8.16
N ASN A 204 -1.29 -1.94 7.34
CA ASN A 204 -1.77 -3.28 7.68
C ASN A 204 -0.66 -4.32 7.50
N SER A 205 -0.70 -5.40 8.27
CA SER A 205 0.26 -6.51 8.22
C SER A 205 -0.49 -7.84 8.14
N GLY A 206 -0.16 -8.69 7.18
CA GLY A 206 -0.78 -10.00 6.96
C GLY A 206 -1.57 -10.06 5.65
N VAL A 207 -2.75 -10.68 5.67
CA VAL A 207 -3.48 -11.02 4.43
C VAL A 207 -4.90 -10.46 4.43
N GLY A 208 -5.29 -9.75 3.37
CA GLY A 208 -6.70 -9.41 3.11
C GLY A 208 -7.33 -8.45 4.12
N ASN A 209 -6.53 -7.62 4.81
CA ASN A 209 -7.07 -6.68 5.79
C ASN A 209 -7.57 -5.40 5.13
N PHE A 210 -8.69 -4.84 5.60
CA PHE A 210 -9.24 -3.56 5.17
C PHE A 210 -9.20 -2.52 6.31
N GLY A 211 -8.47 -1.42 6.14
CA GLY A 211 -8.44 -0.28 7.07
C GLY A 211 -7.03 0.13 7.50
N ILE A 212 -6.78 0.34 8.80
CA ILE A 212 -5.49 0.85 9.29
C ILE A 212 -4.87 0.01 10.41
N PHE A 213 -3.56 -0.22 10.36
CA PHE A 213 -2.81 -0.87 11.45
C PHE A 213 -3.36 -2.23 11.91
N ASN A 214 -4.06 -2.96 11.04
CA ASN A 214 -4.50 -4.31 11.38
C ASN A 214 -3.33 -5.30 11.23
N ASN A 215 -3.27 -6.33 12.07
CA ASN A 215 -2.23 -7.35 12.06
C ASN A 215 -2.83 -8.76 12.15
N GLY A 216 -2.72 -9.54 11.09
CA GLY A 216 -3.32 -10.88 10.95
C GLY A 216 -4.05 -11.01 9.61
N GLN A 217 -5.13 -11.79 9.57
CA GLN A 217 -5.87 -12.07 8.34
C GLN A 217 -7.31 -11.53 8.36
N HIS A 218 -7.77 -10.99 7.24
CA HIS A 218 -9.16 -10.63 6.97
C HIS A 218 -9.81 -9.70 8.01
N ASN A 219 -9.04 -8.81 8.63
CA ASN A 219 -9.60 -7.84 9.56
C ASN A 219 -10.18 -6.63 8.81
N VAL A 220 -11.26 -6.06 9.32
CA VAL A 220 -11.88 -4.83 8.81
C VAL A 220 -11.93 -3.79 9.91
N GLY A 221 -11.36 -2.61 9.69
CA GLY A 221 -11.35 -1.50 10.63
C GLY A 221 -9.94 -1.09 11.06
N ALA A 222 -9.69 -0.91 12.36
CA ALA A 222 -8.43 -0.32 12.83
C ALA A 222 -7.80 -1.06 14.01
N TYR A 223 -6.47 -1.20 14.02
CA TYR A 223 -5.70 -1.72 15.16
C TYR A 223 -6.10 -3.14 15.61
N ASN A 224 -6.74 -3.93 14.75
CA ASN A 224 -7.12 -5.29 15.12
C ASN A 224 -5.90 -6.22 15.06
N LYS A 225 -5.84 -7.21 15.96
CA LYS A 225 -4.79 -8.23 16.03
C LYS A 225 -5.40 -9.62 15.95
N GLY A 226 -4.76 -10.53 15.22
CA GLY A 226 -5.30 -11.85 14.92
C GLY A 226 -6.22 -11.81 13.70
N ASP A 227 -7.10 -12.80 13.57
CA ASP A 227 -7.87 -13.00 12.33
C ASP A 227 -9.36 -12.63 12.46
N ASN A 228 -9.94 -12.22 11.33
CA ASN A 228 -11.37 -12.02 11.03
C ASN A 228 -12.09 -10.97 11.89
N ASN A 229 -11.38 -10.06 12.55
CA ASN A 229 -12.02 -9.05 13.39
C ASN A 229 -12.66 -7.92 12.57
N VAL A 230 -13.78 -7.40 13.05
CA VAL A 230 -14.44 -6.22 12.47
C VAL A 230 -14.60 -5.14 13.54
N GLY A 231 -14.07 -3.94 13.30
CA GLY A 231 -14.14 -2.80 14.22
C GLY A 231 -12.75 -2.33 14.66
N VAL A 232 -12.58 -1.98 15.94
CA VAL A 232 -11.38 -1.28 16.42
C VAL A 232 -10.73 -1.96 17.61
N GLY A 233 -9.43 -2.26 17.51
CA GLY A 233 -8.62 -2.72 18.64
C GLY A 233 -9.02 -4.10 19.17
N ASN A 234 -9.70 -4.92 18.37
CA ASN A 234 -10.01 -6.28 18.77
C ASN A 234 -8.77 -7.17 18.67
N ASN A 235 -8.68 -8.19 19.52
CA ASN A 235 -7.56 -9.12 19.57
C ASN A 235 -8.07 -10.56 19.67
N THR A 236 -7.90 -11.32 18.59
CA THR A 236 -8.13 -12.76 18.51
C THR A 236 -6.77 -13.47 18.64
N PRO A 237 -6.42 -14.04 19.79
CA PRO A 237 -5.10 -14.67 19.96
C PRO A 237 -4.93 -15.90 19.07
N ASP A 238 -3.85 -15.94 18.28
CA ASP A 238 -3.51 -17.11 17.48
C ASP A 238 -2.93 -18.22 18.36
N LYS A 239 -3.65 -19.34 18.43
CA LYS A 239 -3.29 -20.63 19.08
C LYS A 239 -3.30 -20.62 20.62
N GLY A 240 -4.01 -21.59 21.19
CA GLY A 240 -3.88 -21.95 22.60
C GLY A 240 -4.47 -20.93 23.57
N TYR A 241 -5.49 -20.18 23.14
CA TYR A 241 -6.26 -19.34 24.06
C TYR A 241 -6.87 -20.21 25.16
N CYS A 242 -6.40 -20.01 26.39
CA CYS A 242 -7.05 -20.52 27.59
C CYS A 242 -8.08 -19.46 27.99
N ALA A 243 -9.37 -19.74 27.75
CA ALA A 243 -10.41 -18.86 28.24
C ALA A 243 -10.43 -18.84 29.78
N PRO A 244 -11.06 -17.81 30.39
CA PRO A 244 -11.20 -17.74 31.85
C PRO A 244 -11.87 -18.95 32.49
N ASN A 245 -12.64 -19.73 31.73
CA ASN A 245 -13.24 -21.00 32.18
C ASN A 245 -12.30 -22.22 32.11
N GLY A 246 -11.04 -22.03 31.69
CA GLY A 246 -10.02 -23.08 31.57
C GLY A 246 -10.10 -23.92 30.29
N GLN A 247 -11.08 -23.69 29.41
CA GLN A 247 -11.14 -24.33 28.10
C GLN A 247 -10.02 -23.79 27.21
N ARG A 248 -9.30 -24.70 26.54
CA ARG A 248 -8.36 -24.35 25.47
C ARG A 248 -9.11 -24.40 24.14
N TYR A 249 -9.12 -23.28 23.44
CA TYR A 249 -9.63 -23.21 22.08
C TYR A 249 -8.47 -23.41 21.11
N ASP A 250 -8.53 -24.48 20.31
CA ASP A 250 -7.54 -24.75 19.27
C ASP A 250 -7.90 -23.97 18.01
N ALA A 251 -6.98 -23.10 17.59
CA ALA A 251 -7.23 -22.08 16.60
C ALA A 251 -7.20 -22.68 15.19
N LYS A 252 -8.37 -23.12 14.68
CA LYS A 252 -8.64 -23.16 13.22
C LYS A 252 -10.07 -23.46 12.76
N THR A 253 -11.08 -23.46 13.63
CA THR A 253 -12.48 -23.59 13.18
C THR A 253 -13.03 -22.22 12.81
N THR A 254 -12.94 -21.88 11.53
CA THR A 254 -13.88 -21.07 10.74
C THR A 254 -14.74 -20.01 11.49
N PHE A 255 -14.45 -18.71 11.26
CA PHE A 255 -15.28 -17.52 11.57
C PHE A 255 -15.38 -16.98 13.02
N ASP A 256 -14.37 -17.16 13.87
CA ASP A 256 -14.43 -16.67 15.26
C ASP A 256 -13.83 -15.26 15.50
N GLY A 257 -14.03 -14.34 14.56
CA GLY A 257 -13.59 -12.95 14.68
C GLY A 257 -14.44 -12.15 15.69
N ASN A 258 -13.85 -11.16 16.36
CA ASN A 258 -14.63 -10.25 17.21
C ASN A 258 -15.25 -9.12 16.39
N PHE A 259 -16.46 -8.70 16.74
CA PHE A 259 -17.16 -7.55 16.17
C PHE A 259 -17.32 -6.42 17.21
N GLY A 260 -16.88 -5.21 16.86
CA GLY A 260 -16.98 -4.03 17.71
C GLY A 260 -15.62 -3.53 18.19
N ALA A 261 -15.45 -3.21 19.48
CA ALA A 261 -14.28 -2.48 19.97
C ALA A 261 -13.57 -3.11 21.18
N GLY A 262 -12.27 -3.31 21.10
CA GLY A 262 -11.45 -3.68 22.25
C GLY A 262 -11.77 -5.05 22.85
N ASN A 263 -12.37 -5.97 22.08
CA ASN A 263 -12.66 -7.33 22.56
C ASN A 263 -11.41 -8.21 22.51
N PHE A 264 -11.25 -9.09 23.49
CA PHE A 264 -10.17 -10.06 23.59
C PHE A 264 -10.73 -11.48 23.64
N GLY A 265 -10.11 -12.39 22.89
CA GLY A 265 -10.59 -13.76 22.72
C GLY A 265 -11.35 -13.92 21.40
N HIS A 266 -12.42 -14.71 21.37
CA HIS A 266 -13.02 -15.20 20.11
C HIS A 266 -14.53 -14.94 20.04
N GLY A 267 -15.04 -14.56 18.86
CA GLY A 267 -16.48 -14.47 18.59
C GLY A 267 -17.28 -13.49 19.47
N ASN A 268 -16.63 -12.50 20.09
CA ASN A 268 -17.33 -11.52 20.92
C ASN A 268 -17.95 -10.40 20.07
N VAL A 269 -19.12 -9.93 20.47
CA VAL A 269 -19.86 -8.83 19.85
C VAL A 269 -20.05 -7.70 20.85
N GLY A 270 -19.69 -6.48 20.47
CA GLY A 270 -19.82 -5.29 21.33
C GLY A 270 -18.46 -4.75 21.74
N ALA A 271 -18.25 -4.43 23.02
CA ALA A 271 -17.03 -3.75 23.46
C ALA A 271 -16.40 -4.31 24.74
N PHE A 272 -15.07 -4.37 24.77
CA PHE A 272 -14.30 -4.72 25.97
C PHE A 272 -14.65 -6.08 26.60
N ASN A 273 -15.17 -7.02 25.82
CA ASN A 273 -15.40 -8.38 26.30
C ASN A 273 -14.10 -9.17 26.32
N ASN A 274 -13.93 -10.05 27.30
CA ASN A 274 -12.77 -10.91 27.47
C ASN A 274 -13.21 -12.36 27.64
N GLY A 275 -13.02 -13.20 26.61
CA GLY A 275 -13.54 -14.56 26.59
C GLY A 275 -14.00 -14.99 25.20
N VAL A 276 -14.93 -15.93 25.17
CA VAL A 276 -15.52 -16.48 23.94
C VAL A 276 -17.02 -16.21 23.87
N GLY A 277 -17.49 -15.68 22.73
CA GLY A 277 -18.91 -15.63 22.42
C GLY A 277 -19.74 -14.69 23.29
N ASN A 278 -19.14 -13.66 23.89
CA ASN A 278 -19.89 -12.69 24.68
C ASN A 278 -20.57 -11.64 23.80
N SER A 279 -21.77 -11.20 24.17
CA SER A 279 -22.46 -10.08 23.54
C SER A 279 -22.70 -8.95 24.54
N GLY A 280 -22.34 -7.72 24.19
CA GLY A 280 -22.53 -6.53 25.02
C GLY A 280 -21.21 -5.86 25.37
N ILE A 281 -21.13 -5.27 26.56
CA ILE A 281 -19.96 -4.52 27.01
C ILE A 281 -19.29 -5.28 28.16
N GLY A 282 -17.97 -5.23 28.31
CA GLY A 282 -17.28 -5.50 29.57
C GLY A 282 -17.46 -6.90 30.20
N ASN A 283 -17.94 -7.90 29.47
CA ASN A 283 -18.11 -9.24 30.03
C ASN A 283 -16.78 -9.99 30.13
N VAL A 284 -16.63 -10.81 31.17
CA VAL A 284 -15.43 -11.64 31.41
C VAL A 284 -15.85 -13.10 31.60
N GLY A 285 -15.24 -14.00 30.83
CA GLY A 285 -15.65 -15.41 30.73
C GLY A 285 -16.44 -15.64 29.45
N ASP A 286 -17.22 -16.71 29.35
CA ASP A 286 -17.71 -17.17 28.05
C ASP A 286 -19.25 -17.16 27.95
N GLY A 287 -19.76 -16.82 26.77
CA GLY A 287 -21.19 -16.90 26.44
C GLY A 287 -22.10 -15.93 27.21
N ASN A 288 -21.55 -14.86 27.80
CA ASN A 288 -22.35 -13.88 28.51
C ASN A 288 -23.05 -12.92 27.55
N ALA A 289 -24.31 -12.62 27.81
CA ALA A 289 -25.10 -11.63 27.08
C ALA A 289 -25.46 -10.45 28.00
N GLY A 290 -25.24 -9.22 27.52
CA GLY A 290 -25.72 -8.02 28.18
C GLY A 290 -27.24 -7.92 28.22
N LEU A 291 -27.77 -6.98 28.99
CA LEU A 291 -29.21 -6.71 29.03
C LEU A 291 -29.74 -6.36 27.62
N LEU A 292 -30.81 -7.05 27.20
CA LEU A 292 -31.40 -6.95 25.86
C LEU A 292 -30.42 -7.25 24.71
N GLY A 293 -29.36 -8.03 24.98
CA GLY A 293 -28.41 -8.49 23.97
C GLY A 293 -27.34 -7.48 23.55
N PHE A 294 -27.47 -6.18 23.87
CA PHE A 294 -26.59 -5.14 23.30
C PHE A 294 -26.25 -3.95 24.23
N ALA A 295 -26.96 -3.72 25.34
CA ALA A 295 -26.90 -2.42 26.03
C ALA A 295 -25.66 -2.27 26.93
N SER A 296 -25.54 -3.15 27.92
CA SER A 296 -24.50 -3.08 28.94
C SER A 296 -24.31 -4.47 29.54
N GLY A 297 -23.07 -4.93 29.56
CA GLY A 297 -22.63 -6.11 30.29
C GLY A 297 -21.50 -5.70 31.23
N TRP A 298 -21.32 -6.52 32.25
CA TRP A 298 -20.17 -6.58 33.16
C TRP A 298 -20.25 -7.92 33.88
N ASN A 299 -20.75 -8.94 33.18
CA ASN A 299 -20.96 -10.24 33.77
C ASN A 299 -19.61 -10.94 33.87
N THR A 300 -19.35 -11.58 35.00
CA THR A 300 -18.13 -12.34 35.24
C THR A 300 -18.49 -13.81 35.45
N GLY A 301 -17.84 -14.70 34.71
CA GLY A 301 -18.13 -16.13 34.66
C GLY A 301 -18.82 -16.49 33.34
N ASN A 302 -19.70 -17.49 33.32
CA ASN A 302 -20.16 -18.07 32.06
C ASN A 302 -21.68 -18.05 31.89
N SER A 303 -22.15 -17.86 30.65
CA SER A 303 -23.56 -18.00 30.27
C SER A 303 -24.53 -17.10 31.04
N ASN A 304 -24.06 -15.96 31.55
CA ASN A 304 -24.93 -15.02 32.25
C ASN A 304 -25.67 -14.12 31.26
N SER A 305 -26.93 -13.81 31.56
CA SER A 305 -27.75 -12.87 30.78
C SER A 305 -28.19 -11.70 31.66
N GLY A 306 -27.82 -10.48 31.28
CA GLY A 306 -28.16 -9.27 32.02
C GLY A 306 -26.94 -8.44 32.41
N PHE A 307 -26.87 -7.96 33.66
CA PHE A 307 -25.88 -6.96 34.07
C PHE A 307 -25.29 -7.24 35.46
N LEU A 308 -23.97 -7.15 35.60
CA LEU A 308 -23.22 -7.33 36.85
C LEU A 308 -23.43 -8.69 37.54
N ASN A 309 -23.83 -9.73 36.81
CA ASN A 309 -23.90 -11.07 37.39
C ASN A 309 -22.50 -11.64 37.57
N ILE A 310 -22.21 -12.22 38.73
CA ILE A 310 -20.93 -12.85 39.06
C ILE A 310 -21.18 -14.31 39.39
N GLY A 311 -20.63 -15.20 38.55
CA GLY A 311 -20.80 -16.64 38.60
C GLY A 311 -21.35 -17.14 37.26
N SER A 312 -22.20 -18.17 37.23
CA SER A 312 -22.61 -18.79 35.97
C SER A 312 -24.09 -19.08 35.86
N ASN A 313 -24.63 -18.97 34.64
CA ASN A 313 -26.03 -19.22 34.29
C ASN A 313 -27.03 -18.31 35.01
N ASP A 314 -26.61 -17.13 35.44
CA ASP A 314 -27.51 -16.16 36.07
C ASP A 314 -28.26 -15.32 35.03
N ILE A 315 -29.53 -15.05 35.31
CA ILE A 315 -30.40 -14.19 34.49
C ILE A 315 -30.85 -13.00 35.34
N GLY A 316 -30.57 -11.78 34.90
CA GLY A 316 -31.03 -10.54 35.53
C GLY A 316 -29.89 -9.66 36.00
N LEU A 317 -29.99 -9.09 37.20
CA LEU A 317 -29.16 -7.96 37.64
C LEU A 317 -28.41 -8.26 38.94
N SER A 318 -27.09 -8.19 38.92
CA SER A 318 -26.26 -8.21 40.13
C SER A 318 -26.43 -9.47 41.00
N ASN A 319 -26.69 -10.62 40.38
CA ASN A 319 -26.71 -11.90 41.10
C ASN A 319 -25.26 -12.37 41.38
N TYR A 320 -25.05 -13.01 42.52
CA TYR A 320 -23.76 -13.54 42.95
C TYR A 320 -23.89 -15.03 43.30
N GLY A 321 -23.25 -15.90 42.53
CA GLY A 321 -23.37 -17.36 42.64
C GLY A 321 -23.80 -17.96 41.30
N ASN A 322 -24.55 -19.06 41.27
CA ASN A 322 -24.90 -19.71 40.01
C ASN A 322 -26.40 -19.93 39.85
N SER A 323 -26.87 -19.89 38.61
CA SER A 323 -28.24 -20.26 38.23
C SER A 323 -29.34 -19.42 38.91
N ASN A 324 -29.04 -18.18 39.29
CA ASN A 324 -30.04 -17.28 39.87
C ASN A 324 -30.83 -16.55 38.80
N VAL A 325 -32.11 -16.30 39.05
CA VAL A 325 -32.99 -15.52 38.17
C VAL A 325 -33.58 -14.35 38.93
N GLY A 326 -33.32 -13.13 38.48
CA GLY A 326 -33.85 -11.89 39.05
C GLY A 326 -32.73 -10.94 39.49
N PHE A 327 -32.80 -10.35 40.69
CA PHE A 327 -31.88 -9.27 41.06
C PHE A 327 -31.29 -9.35 42.47
N ASN A 328 -29.99 -9.11 42.62
CA ASN A 328 -29.27 -9.12 43.90
C ASN A 328 -29.46 -10.41 44.72
N ASN A 329 -29.58 -11.57 44.08
CA ASN A 329 -29.56 -12.85 44.80
C ASN A 329 -28.12 -13.26 45.10
N GLN A 330 -27.85 -13.75 46.30
CA GLN A 330 -26.55 -14.26 46.75
C GLN A 330 -26.67 -15.73 47.15
N GLY A 331 -25.94 -16.60 46.47
CA GLY A 331 -26.05 -18.06 46.55
C GLY A 331 -26.44 -18.66 45.21
N ASN A 332 -26.96 -19.89 45.18
CA ASN A 332 -27.22 -20.62 43.95
C ASN A 332 -28.71 -20.96 43.77
N GLY A 333 -29.21 -20.88 42.53
CA GLY A 333 -30.54 -21.37 42.18
C GLY A 333 -31.70 -20.55 42.75
N ASN A 334 -31.47 -19.29 43.14
CA ASN A 334 -32.53 -18.43 43.66
C ASN A 334 -33.35 -17.79 42.54
N ILE A 335 -34.65 -17.62 42.75
CA ILE A 335 -35.56 -16.92 41.85
C ILE A 335 -36.22 -15.74 42.59
N GLY A 336 -36.12 -14.54 42.05
CA GLY A 336 -36.68 -13.31 42.62
C GLY A 336 -35.59 -12.30 42.96
N GLY A 337 -35.56 -11.72 44.16
CA GLY A 337 -34.50 -10.74 44.46
C GLY A 337 -34.14 -10.54 45.92
N PHE A 338 -32.90 -10.13 46.17
CA PHE A 338 -32.33 -9.99 47.51
C PHE A 338 -32.39 -11.26 48.37
N ASN A 339 -32.43 -12.45 47.75
CA ASN A 339 -32.37 -13.71 48.51
C ASN A 339 -30.91 -14.04 48.87
N LEU A 340 -30.68 -14.50 50.09
CA LEU A 340 -29.39 -14.95 50.62
C LEU A 340 -29.47 -16.42 51.01
N GLY A 341 -28.66 -17.27 50.40
CA GLY A 341 -28.67 -18.73 50.54
C GLY A 341 -29.00 -19.42 49.22
N ASP A 342 -29.29 -20.70 49.24
CA ASP A 342 -29.48 -21.51 48.04
C ASP A 342 -30.96 -21.87 47.80
N GLN A 343 -31.37 -21.90 46.54
CA GLN A 343 -32.66 -22.43 46.09
C GLN A 343 -33.87 -21.72 46.73
N ASN A 344 -33.84 -20.40 46.90
CA ASN A 344 -34.99 -19.64 47.40
C ASN A 344 -35.85 -19.10 46.26
N ILE A 345 -37.16 -19.04 46.45
CA ILE A 345 -38.10 -18.39 45.53
C ILE A 345 -38.81 -17.27 46.27
N GLY A 346 -38.52 -16.02 45.94
CA GLY A 346 -39.16 -14.88 46.59
C GLY A 346 -38.31 -13.62 46.63
N TYR A 347 -38.59 -12.77 47.61
CA TYR A 347 -37.89 -11.49 47.76
C TYR A 347 -37.38 -11.32 49.19
N GLY A 348 -36.10 -11.01 49.38
CA GLY A 348 -35.53 -10.67 50.69
C GLY A 348 -35.47 -11.84 51.69
N ILE A 349 -35.36 -13.08 51.21
CA ILE A 349 -35.31 -14.29 52.06
C ILE A 349 -33.86 -14.60 52.47
N THR A 350 -33.64 -15.04 53.71
CA THR A 350 -32.35 -15.59 54.19
C THR A 350 -32.50 -17.04 54.66
N GLY A 351 -31.67 -17.92 54.12
CA GLY A 351 -31.53 -19.36 54.40
C GLY A 351 -31.71 -20.20 53.12
N ASP A 352 -31.98 -21.51 53.21
CA ASP A 352 -31.97 -22.39 52.03
C ASP A 352 -33.32 -23.08 51.76
N ASN A 353 -33.61 -23.32 50.48
CA ASN A 353 -34.77 -24.04 49.98
C ASN A 353 -36.10 -23.50 50.53
N MET A 354 -36.31 -22.17 50.49
CA MET A 354 -37.52 -21.53 50.96
C MET A 354 -38.33 -20.84 49.85
N VAL A 355 -39.59 -20.57 50.14
CA VAL A 355 -40.47 -19.70 49.36
C VAL A 355 -41.12 -18.65 50.26
N GLY A 356 -41.16 -17.39 49.84
CA GLY A 356 -41.72 -16.34 50.70
C GLY A 356 -41.39 -14.89 50.32
N ILE A 357 -41.56 -14.00 51.29
CA ILE A 357 -41.22 -12.57 51.18
C ILE A 357 -40.62 -12.07 52.49
N GLY A 358 -39.61 -11.22 52.40
CA GLY A 358 -38.98 -10.55 53.52
C GLY A 358 -38.61 -9.13 53.19
N ILE A 359 -38.17 -8.40 54.22
CA ILE A 359 -37.66 -7.03 54.09
C ILE A 359 -36.13 -7.14 54.07
N PRO A 360 -35.47 -6.93 52.91
CA PRO A 360 -34.03 -7.08 52.76
C PRO A 360 -33.24 -6.34 53.85
N GLY A 361 -32.23 -6.99 54.41
CA GLY A 361 -31.33 -6.40 55.40
C GLY A 361 -31.88 -6.26 56.83
N THR A 362 -33.15 -6.60 57.07
CA THR A 362 -33.77 -6.48 58.42
C THR A 362 -33.84 -7.79 59.19
N GLY A 363 -33.71 -8.94 58.50
CA GLY A 363 -33.97 -10.27 59.06
C GLY A 363 -35.46 -10.59 59.25
N VAL A 364 -36.38 -9.65 58.96
CA VAL A 364 -37.83 -9.88 59.01
C VAL A 364 -38.27 -10.56 57.72
N GLN A 365 -38.76 -11.80 57.82
CA GLN A 365 -39.25 -12.57 56.68
C GLN A 365 -40.45 -13.44 57.03
N PHE A 366 -41.29 -13.68 56.02
CA PHE A 366 -42.36 -14.67 56.02
C PHE A 366 -42.04 -15.68 54.91
N ALA A 367 -41.38 -16.79 55.28
CA ALA A 367 -40.90 -17.80 54.35
C ALA A 367 -41.14 -19.21 54.90
N PHE A 368 -41.38 -20.15 54.00
CA PHE A 368 -41.63 -21.57 54.31
C PHE A 368 -40.66 -22.46 53.54
N PRO A 369 -40.24 -23.61 54.10
CA PRO A 369 -39.49 -24.61 53.36
C PRO A 369 -40.26 -25.09 52.12
N ARG A 370 -39.54 -25.33 51.03
CA ARG A 370 -40.08 -25.83 49.76
C ARG A 370 -40.07 -27.34 49.67
#